data_AF-A0A170PFB0-F1
#
_entry.id   AF-A0A170PFB0-F1
#
_cell.length_a   1.000
_cell.length_b   1.000
_cell.length_c   1.000
_cell.angle_alpha   90.00
_cell.angle_beta   90.00
_cell.angle_gamma   90.00
#
_symmetry.space_group_name_H-M   'P 1'
#
loop_
_entity.id
_entity.type
_entity.pdbx_description
1 polymer ?
#
loop_
_entity_poly.entity_id
_entity_poly.type
_entity_poly.pdbx_seq_one_letter_code
_entity_poly.pdbx_strand_id
1 'polypeptide(L)'
;MKERGRILRFVVQLEVYLEDIWTPVTRYDNAHRFVHRDDIRPDGTQIKTPPMAFASNEDAFNFALRDLRVNYSFYIERYRQWKRI
;
A
#
# COMPACT_ATOMS: atom_id res chain seq x y z
N MET A 1 3.20 -7.39 -12.73
CA MET A 1 3.93 -7.93 -13.90
C MET A 1 4.90 -8.99 -13.44
N LYS A 2 4.88 -10.16 -14.07
CA LYS A 2 5.82 -11.25 -13.78
C LYS A 2 6.51 -11.69 -15.07
N GLU A 3 7.74 -12.16 -14.98
CA GLU A 3 8.49 -12.76 -16.08
C GLU A 3 9.26 -13.97 -15.56
N ARG A 4 9.15 -15.13 -16.24
CA ARG A 4 9.82 -16.38 -15.85
C ARG A 4 9.65 -16.75 -14.36
N GLY A 5 8.44 -16.53 -13.83
CA GLY A 5 8.11 -16.80 -12.42
C GLY A 5 8.57 -15.74 -11.42
N ARG A 6 9.26 -14.69 -11.86
CA ARG A 6 9.73 -13.58 -11.01
C ARG A 6 8.80 -12.38 -11.07
N ILE A 7 8.55 -11.73 -9.94
CA ILE A 7 7.82 -10.47 -9.85
C ILE A 7 8.74 -9.35 -10.34
N LEU A 8 8.32 -8.64 -11.39
CA LEU A 8 9.03 -7.46 -11.89
C LEU A 8 8.42 -6.17 -11.35
N ARG A 9 7.08 -6.12 -11.29
CA ARG A 9 6.32 -5.00 -10.74
C ARG A 9 5.12 -5.48 -9.97
N PHE A 10 4.82 -4.84 -8.84
CA PHE A 10 3.61 -5.11 -8.07
C PHE A 10 2.98 -3.84 -7.54
N VAL A 11 1.68 -3.94 -7.25
CA VAL A 11 0.93 -3.02 -6.41
C VAL A 11 0.16 -3.88 -5.42
N VAL A 12 0.20 -3.53 -4.13
CA VAL A 12 -0.70 -4.09 -3.11
C VAL A 12 -1.41 -2.90 -2.45
N GLN A 13 -2.74 -2.90 -2.46
CA GLN A 13 -3.52 -1.76 -2.00
C GLN A 13 -4.57 -2.23 -1.00
N LEU A 14 -4.71 -1.48 0.09
CA LEU A 14 -5.82 -1.57 1.02
C LEU A 14 -6.87 -0.55 0.62
N GLU A 15 -8.08 -1.04 0.39
CA GLU A 15 -9.25 -0.23 0.09
C GLU A 15 -10.31 -0.44 1.17
N VAL A 16 -11.08 0.61 1.45
CA VAL A 16 -12.22 0.58 2.35
C VAL A 16 -13.44 1.06 1.58
N TYR A 17 -14.57 0.38 1.76
CA TYR A 17 -15.85 0.81 1.18
C TYR A 17 -16.47 1.90 2.07
N LEU A 18 -16.53 3.13 1.56
CA LEU A 18 -17.06 4.30 2.25
C LEU A 18 -17.91 5.11 1.27
N GLU A 19 -19.05 5.65 1.69
CA GLU A 19 -19.90 6.53 0.85
C GLU A 19 -20.17 5.94 -0.54
N ASP A 20 -20.49 4.64 -0.57
CA ASP A 20 -20.78 3.86 -1.78
C ASP A 20 -19.64 3.81 -2.82
N ILE A 21 -18.40 4.06 -2.40
CA ILE A 21 -17.21 3.96 -3.23
C ILE A 21 -16.08 3.17 -2.54
N TRP A 22 -15.29 2.45 -3.34
CA TRP A 22 -14.03 1.87 -2.88
C TRP A 22 -12.96 2.96 -2.80
N THR A 23 -12.50 3.22 -1.58
CA THR A 23 -11.55 4.29 -1.29
C THR A 23 -10.20 3.70 -0.92
N PRO A 24 -9.10 4.05 -1.63
CA PRO A 24 -7.77 3.56 -1.31
C PRO A 24 -7.20 4.29 -0.07
N VAL A 25 -6.60 3.54 0.85
CA VAL A 25 -6.12 4.03 2.15
C VAL A 25 -4.60 3.96 2.28
N THR A 26 -4.04 2.84 1.82
CA THR A 26 -2.60 2.58 1.84
C THR A 26 -2.24 1.72 0.65
N ARG A 27 -1.13 2.04 -0.01
CA ARG A 27 -0.61 1.28 -1.15
C ARG A 27 0.87 1.01 -0.98
N TYR A 28 1.29 -0.17 -1.40
CA TYR A 28 2.69 -0.50 -1.66
C TYR A 28 2.88 -0.70 -3.16
N ASP A 29 3.97 -0.18 -3.71
CA ASP A 29 4.44 -0.57 -5.03
C ASP A 29 5.96 -0.44 -5.15
N ASN A 30 6.50 -0.95 -6.26
CA ASN A 30 7.92 -0.95 -6.55
C ASN A 30 8.30 -0.11 -7.79
N ALA A 31 7.59 0.99 -8.03
CA ALA A 31 7.95 1.92 -9.11
C ALA A 31 9.40 2.43 -8.93
N HIS A 32 10.10 2.62 -10.05
CA HIS A 32 11.52 3.03 -10.07
C HIS A 32 12.50 2.11 -9.32
N ARG A 33 12.19 0.80 -9.20
CA ARG A 33 13.05 -0.25 -8.60
C ARG A 33 13.15 -0.21 -7.08
N PHE A 34 12.40 0.69 -6.42
CA PHE A 34 12.38 0.79 -4.98
C PHE A 34 10.97 0.59 -4.45
N VAL A 35 10.85 -0.16 -3.37
CA VAL A 35 9.57 -0.40 -2.72
C VAL A 35 9.26 0.78 -1.83
N HIS A 36 8.08 1.37 -1.98
CA HIS A 36 7.60 2.43 -1.12
C HIS A 36 6.17 2.15 -0.68
N ARG A 37 5.80 2.71 0.48
CA ARG A 37 4.43 2.77 0.95
C ARG A 37 3.91 4.19 0.78
N ASP A 38 2.72 4.29 0.23
CA ASP A 38 1.96 5.53 0.11
C ASP A 38 0.73 5.43 1.01
N ASP A 39 0.69 6.26 2.05
CA ASP A 39 -0.50 6.48 2.85
C ASP A 39 -1.35 7.57 2.18
N ILE A 40 -2.59 7.26 1.81
CA ILE A 40 -3.45 8.16 1.04
C ILE A 40 -4.34 8.96 1.98
N ARG A 41 -4.39 10.28 1.79
CA ARG A 41 -5.28 11.19 2.51
C ARG A 41 -6.63 11.32 1.82
N PRO A 42 -7.68 11.79 2.53
CA PRO A 42 -9.00 11.99 1.94
C PRO A 42 -9.06 12.98 0.78
N ASP A 43 -8.12 13.92 0.71
CA ASP A 43 -7.96 14.85 -0.40
C ASP A 43 -7.19 14.25 -1.60
N GLY A 44 -6.83 12.96 -1.52
CA GLY A 44 -6.06 12.23 -2.54
C GLY A 44 -4.55 12.44 -2.47
N THR A 45 -4.04 13.30 -1.57
CA THR A 45 -2.60 13.48 -1.40
C THR A 45 -1.95 12.25 -0.75
N GLN A 46 -0.69 11.99 -1.10
CA GLN A 46 0.04 10.81 -0.65
C GLN A 46 1.17 11.18 0.31
N ILE A 47 1.27 10.46 1.42
CA ILE A 47 2.44 10.49 2.29
C ILE A 47 3.31 9.29 1.93
N LYS A 48 4.45 9.54 1.29
CA LYS A 48 5.38 8.50 0.86
C LYS A 48 6.36 8.17 1.98
N THR A 49 6.56 6.89 2.28
CA THR A 49 7.67 6.45 3.13
C THR A 49 8.99 6.52 2.36
N PRO A 50 10.14 6.61 3.07
CA PRO A 50 11.42 6.35 2.43
C PRO A 50 11.44 4.99 1.70
N PRO A 51 12.25 4.85 0.64
CA PRO A 51 12.50 3.57 -0.02
C PRO A 51 12.86 2.46 0.98
N MET A 52 12.21 1.31 0.84
CA MET A 52 12.49 0.10 1.61
C MET A 52 13.31 -0.87 0.77
N ALA A 53 14.37 -1.42 1.36
CA ALA A 53 15.22 -2.41 0.73
C ALA A 53 14.72 -3.83 1.04
N PHE A 54 14.64 -4.65 0.00
CA PHE A 54 14.29 -6.07 0.09
C PHE A 54 15.25 -6.89 -0.77
N ALA A 55 15.46 -8.15 -0.40
CA ALA A 55 16.30 -9.06 -1.17
C ALA A 55 15.69 -9.41 -2.54
N SER A 56 14.36 -9.42 -2.64
CA SER A 56 13.63 -9.65 -3.89
C SER A 56 12.28 -8.91 -3.93
N ASN A 57 11.69 -8.80 -5.11
CA ASN A 57 10.33 -8.26 -5.26
C ASN A 57 9.28 -9.20 -4.66
N GLU A 58 9.55 -10.50 -4.58
CA GLU A 58 8.70 -11.48 -3.90
C GLU A 58 8.68 -11.24 -2.39
N ASP A 59 9.84 -11.00 -1.79
CA ASP A 59 9.92 -10.66 -0.36
C ASP A 59 9.18 -9.36 -0.07
N ALA A 60 9.36 -8.35 -0.93
CA ALA A 60 8.65 -7.08 -0.83
C ALA A 60 7.12 -7.23 -0.99
N PHE A 61 6.68 -8.03 -1.96
CA PHE A 61 5.26 -8.30 -2.18
C PHE A 61 4.63 -9.02 -0.97
N ASN A 62 5.32 -10.05 -0.46
CA ASN A 62 4.86 -10.80 0.71
C ASN A 62 4.85 -9.93 1.97
N PHE A 63 5.85 -9.06 2.13
CA PHE A 63 5.89 -8.06 3.20
C PHE A 63 4.68 -7.11 3.11
N ALA A 64 4.44 -6.51 1.95
CA ALA A 64 3.31 -5.59 1.74
C ALA A 64 1.96 -6.27 2.02
N LEU A 65 1.77 -7.49 1.53
CA LEU A 65 0.55 -8.28 1.77
C LEU A 65 0.37 -8.58 3.26
N ARG A 66 1.44 -8.99 3.95
CA ARG A 66 1.39 -9.30 5.39
C ARG A 66 1.12 -8.05 6.21
N ASP A 67 1.81 -6.95 5.92
CA ASP A 67 1.64 -5.68 6.62
C ASP A 67 0.20 -5.19 6.51
N LEU A 68 -0.34 -5.08 5.28
CA LEU A 68 -1.72 -4.62 5.08
C LEU A 68 -2.74 -5.56 5.73
N ARG A 69 -2.51 -6.88 5.76
CA ARG A 69 -3.41 -7.84 6.43
C ARG A 69 -3.38 -7.75 7.95
N VAL A 70 -2.20 -7.57 8.54
CA VAL A 70 -2.03 -7.55 10.00
C VAL A 70 -2.42 -6.18 10.57
N ASN A 71 -2.10 -5.12 9.84
CA ASN A 71 -2.23 -3.74 10.32
C ASN A 71 -3.41 -2.98 9.68
N TYR A 72 -4.34 -3.66 9.00
CA TYR A 72 -5.45 -3.00 8.27
C TYR A 72 -6.26 -2.03 9.15
N SER A 73 -6.54 -2.42 10.40
CA SER A 73 -7.31 -1.59 11.32
C SER A 73 -6.61 -0.27 11.61
N PHE A 74 -5.30 -0.29 11.86
CA PHE A 74 -4.50 0.93 12.05
C PHE A 74 -4.60 1.86 10.84
N TYR A 75 -4.47 1.33 9.63
CA TYR A 75 -4.53 2.13 8.41
C TYR A 75 -5.91 2.75 8.18
N ILE A 76 -6.99 1.98 8.41
CA ILE A 76 -8.36 2.48 8.28
C ILE A 76 -8.65 3.54 9.34
N GLU A 77 -8.27 3.31 10.60
CA GLU A 77 -8.48 4.30 11.68
C GLU A 77 -7.69 5.58 11.44
N ARG A 78 -6.44 5.48 10.95
CA ARG A 78 -5.67 6.66 10.51
C ARG A 78 -6.40 7.44 9.42
N TYR A 79 -6.96 6.77 8.43
CA TYR A 79 -7.70 7.42 7.34
C TYR A 79 -8.98 8.10 7.85
N ARG A 80 -9.74 7.41 8.70
CA ARG A 80 -10.94 7.93 9.36
C ARG A 80 -10.65 9.20 10.17
N GLN A 81 -9.56 9.21 10.95
CA GLN A 81 -9.11 10.40 11.68
C GLN A 81 -8.81 11.58 10.74
N TRP A 82 -8.17 11.34 9.59
CA TRP A 82 -7.94 12.39 8.59
C TRP A 82 -9.24 12.88 7.94
N LYS A 83 -10.17 11.97 7.67
CA LYS A 83 -11.49 12.30 7.10
C LYS A 83 -12.45 12.91 8.12
N ARG A 84 -12.13 12.81 9.42
CA ARG A 84 -12.96 13.21 10.56
C ARG A 84 -14.28 12.44 10.64
N ILE A 85 -14.22 11.13 10.42
CA ILE A 85 -15.35 10.17 10.51
C ILE A 85 -15.01 8.99 11.43
#